data_AF-A0A2U4F662-F1
#
_entry.id   AF-A0A2U4F662-F1
#
_cell.length_a   1.000
_cell.length_b   1.000
_cell.length_c   1.000
_cell.angle_alpha   90.00
_cell.angle_beta   90.00
_cell.angle_gamma   90.00
#
_symmetry.space_group_name_H-M   'P 1'
#
loop_
_entity.id
_entity.type
_entity.pdbx_description
1 polymer ?
#
loop_
_entity_poly.entity_id
_entity_poly.type
_entity_poly.pdbx_seq_one_letter_code
_entity_poly.pdbx_strand_id
1 'polypeptide(L)'
;MESFAFFYKTDNTLTNVYNKADLHINLWFLNSTILIDIGIKIEKAESIDTIYVYFPFQINRVSNLSNILLDNLNITNLIFNENCKISENNIEINNTNYKIINVDEDNKNIKNNLLEITISKKYKKLDNIYLRFRLNANSLKDNIIREENNLNNIFNPYYKIYNLIDLKVNKKRNFDYINLIDNHDDRKLLDFNKIHFLLMDNIYSNINFLSTSKYESRVLEENWKKYLEPYNIDLSKLIAYHFKIDGNELSILIKILRNKVDFILTIRYLIITISIGIISGIISTSIPKIIKLISSLFFRDI
;
A
#
# COMPACT_ATOMS: atom_id res chain seq x y z
N MET A 1 8.58 -6.43 -13.56
CA MET A 1 7.74 -5.95 -12.45
C MET A 1 7.04 -7.14 -11.86
N GLU A 2 7.29 -7.39 -10.59
CA GLU A 2 6.92 -8.63 -9.91
C GLU A 2 5.46 -8.59 -9.41
N SER A 3 4.90 -9.75 -9.06
CA SER A 3 3.50 -9.91 -8.62
C SER A 3 3.48 -10.55 -7.24
N PHE A 4 2.46 -10.25 -6.44
CA PHE A 4 2.14 -11.10 -5.30
C PHE A 4 1.71 -12.48 -5.81
N ALA A 5 2.06 -13.53 -5.08
CA ALA A 5 1.60 -14.88 -5.35
C ALA A 5 1.14 -15.56 -4.06
N PHE A 6 0.04 -16.28 -4.14
CA PHE A 6 -0.54 -16.99 -3.01
C PHE A 6 -0.61 -18.47 -3.32
N PHE A 7 0.00 -19.28 -2.46
CA PHE A 7 -0.02 -20.74 -2.59
C PHE A 7 -0.47 -21.39 -1.30
N TYR A 8 -0.84 -22.65 -1.40
CA TYR A 8 -1.11 -23.49 -0.25
C TYR A 8 -0.54 -24.89 -0.46
N LYS A 9 -0.28 -25.58 0.64
CA LYS A 9 0.08 -26.99 0.67
C LYS A 9 -0.98 -27.75 1.46
N THR A 10 -1.31 -28.95 1.01
CA THR A 10 -2.29 -29.82 1.66
C THR A 10 -1.64 -30.98 2.36
N ASP A 11 -2.26 -31.50 3.42
CA ASP A 11 -1.88 -32.80 3.98
C ASP A 11 -2.12 -33.86 2.89
N ASN A 12 -1.13 -34.70 2.60
CA ASN A 12 -1.07 -35.63 1.45
C ASN A 12 -2.20 -36.68 1.40
N THR A 13 -3.17 -36.61 2.30
CA THR A 13 -4.27 -37.55 2.47
C THR A 13 -5.55 -37.15 1.72
N LEU A 14 -5.70 -35.89 1.29
CA LEU A 14 -6.89 -35.39 0.60
C LEU A 14 -6.54 -34.83 -0.78
N THR A 15 -6.74 -35.65 -1.82
CA THR A 15 -6.64 -35.23 -3.22
C THR A 15 -7.98 -34.60 -3.65
N ASN A 16 -7.93 -33.43 -4.29
CA ASN A 16 -9.06 -32.67 -4.85
C ASN A 16 -9.97 -31.89 -3.87
N VAL A 17 -9.38 -31.06 -2.99
CA VAL A 17 -10.17 -30.02 -2.31
C VAL A 17 -10.09 -28.72 -3.10
N TYR A 18 -11.23 -28.29 -3.64
CA TYR A 18 -11.40 -26.99 -4.26
C TYR A 18 -11.70 -25.96 -3.17
N ASN A 19 -10.69 -25.19 -2.80
CA ASN A 19 -10.79 -24.16 -1.79
C ASN A 19 -11.17 -22.85 -2.47
N LYS A 20 -12.25 -22.26 -2.00
CA LYS A 20 -12.69 -20.94 -2.44
C LYS A 20 -12.10 -19.90 -1.51
N ALA A 21 -11.43 -18.90 -2.06
CA ALA A 21 -10.87 -17.85 -1.24
C ALA A 21 -11.22 -16.44 -1.71
N ASP A 22 -11.29 -15.53 -0.76
CA ASP A 22 -11.35 -14.09 -1.01
C ASP A 22 -10.07 -13.44 -0.47
N LEU A 23 -9.47 -12.57 -1.26
CA LEU A 23 -8.27 -11.82 -0.92
C LEU A 23 -8.62 -10.37 -0.61
N HIS A 24 -8.22 -9.86 0.54
CA HIS A 24 -8.34 -8.46 0.93
C HIS A 24 -6.95 -7.83 1.02
N ILE A 25 -6.66 -6.84 0.18
CA ILE A 25 -5.42 -6.06 0.23
C ILE A 25 -5.78 -4.61 0.57
N ASN A 26 -5.24 -4.11 1.68
CA ASN A 26 -5.42 -2.72 2.09
C ASN A 26 -4.07 -2.00 2.07
N LEU A 27 -3.91 -1.04 1.16
CA LEU A 27 -2.71 -0.21 1.05
C LEU A 27 -2.95 1.16 1.70
N TRP A 28 -2.23 1.43 2.78
CA TRP A 28 -2.34 2.66 3.57
C TRP A 28 -1.18 3.59 3.27
N PHE A 29 -1.46 4.78 2.75
CA PHE A 29 -0.51 5.88 2.73
C PHE A 29 -0.71 6.77 3.96
N LEU A 30 0.06 6.49 5.00
CA LEU A 30 0.10 7.30 6.20
C LEU A 30 1.27 8.28 6.07
N ASN A 31 1.11 9.52 6.55
CA ASN A 31 2.03 10.66 6.33
C ASN A 31 3.52 10.30 6.10
N SER A 32 4.12 9.46 6.96
CA SER A 32 5.51 9.01 6.85
C SER A 32 5.70 7.51 6.62
N THR A 33 4.64 6.71 6.57
CA THR A 33 4.72 5.24 6.56
C THR A 33 3.70 4.66 5.60
N ILE A 34 4.13 3.66 4.84
CA ILE A 34 3.24 2.89 3.98
C ILE A 34 3.00 1.55 4.64
N LEU A 35 1.73 1.15 4.79
CA LEU A 35 1.35 -0.15 5.34
C LEU A 35 0.59 -0.94 4.30
N ILE A 36 0.80 -2.24 4.27
CA ILE A 36 -0.04 -3.15 3.50
C ILE A 36 -0.61 -4.20 4.45
N ASP A 37 -1.94 -4.29 4.51
CA ASP A 37 -2.61 -5.37 5.19
C ASP A 37 -3.08 -6.39 4.17
N ILE A 38 -2.90 -7.66 4.50
CA ILE A 38 -3.36 -8.79 3.70
C ILE A 38 -4.30 -9.61 4.57
N GLY A 39 -5.53 -9.78 4.10
CA GLY A 39 -6.52 -10.70 4.65
C GLY A 39 -6.81 -11.81 3.65
N ILE A 40 -6.80 -13.06 4.11
CA ILE A 40 -7.14 -14.21 3.27
C ILE A 40 -8.28 -14.95 3.97
N LYS A 41 -9.42 -14.99 3.30
CA LYS A 41 -10.63 -15.70 3.74
C LYS A 41 -10.73 -16.97 2.92
N ILE A 42 -10.71 -18.14 3.56
CA ILE A 42 -10.68 -19.44 2.87
C ILE A 42 -11.84 -20.29 3.35
N GLU A 43 -12.61 -20.80 2.40
CA GLU A 43 -13.65 -21.80 2.61
C GLU A 43 -13.12 -23.20 2.32
N LYS A 44 -13.63 -24.19 3.07
CA LYS A 44 -13.22 -25.60 3.03
C LYS A 44 -11.72 -25.82 3.30
N ALA A 45 -11.18 -25.11 4.30
CA ALA A 45 -9.76 -25.12 4.62
C ALA A 45 -9.26 -26.39 5.33
N GLU A 46 -10.10 -27.41 5.49
CA GLU A 46 -9.80 -28.63 6.25
C GLU A 46 -8.54 -29.36 5.82
N SER A 47 -8.20 -29.27 4.52
CA SER A 47 -7.04 -29.94 3.95
C SER A 47 -5.80 -29.06 3.88
N ILE A 48 -5.86 -27.78 4.26
CA ILE A 48 -4.73 -26.85 4.12
C ILE A 48 -3.83 -26.97 5.37
N ASP A 49 -2.58 -27.35 5.13
CA ASP A 49 -1.54 -27.40 6.17
C ASP A 49 -0.78 -26.09 6.26
N THR A 50 -0.43 -25.50 5.12
CA THR A 50 0.42 -24.31 5.07
C THR A 50 -0.05 -23.37 3.97
N ILE A 51 -0.05 -22.07 4.27
CA ILE A 51 -0.27 -20.99 3.30
C ILE A 51 1.06 -20.29 3.06
N TYR A 52 1.34 -19.99 1.79
CA TYR A 52 2.54 -19.30 1.37
C TYR A 52 2.15 -18.00 0.67
N VAL A 53 2.79 -16.90 1.06
CA VAL A 53 2.62 -15.60 0.41
C VAL A 53 3.98 -15.13 -0.09
N TYR A 54 4.08 -14.99 -1.41
CA TYR A 54 5.25 -14.41 -2.07
C TYR A 54 5.03 -12.92 -2.29
N PHE A 55 6.04 -12.14 -1.90
CA PHE A 55 6.06 -10.70 -2.01
C PHE A 55 7.01 -10.28 -3.14
N PRO A 56 6.65 -9.27 -3.94
CA PRO A 56 7.56 -8.67 -4.92
C PRO A 56 8.61 -7.74 -4.27
N PHE A 57 8.94 -7.96 -3.00
CA PHE A 57 9.87 -7.18 -2.19
C PHE A 57 10.29 -7.98 -0.96
N GLN A 58 11.41 -7.60 -0.35
CA GLN A 58 11.88 -8.22 0.89
C GLN A 58 10.96 -7.86 2.07
N ILE A 59 10.63 -8.86 2.88
CA ILE A 59 9.82 -8.73 4.09
C ILE A 59 10.68 -8.95 5.33
N ASN A 60 10.64 -7.98 6.25
CA ASN A 60 11.43 -8.05 7.49
C ASN A 60 10.56 -8.40 8.70
N ARG A 61 9.32 -7.90 8.74
CA ARG A 61 8.42 -8.07 9.89
C ARG A 61 6.97 -8.14 9.46
N VAL A 62 6.26 -9.13 10.02
CA VAL A 62 4.82 -9.34 9.86
C VAL A 62 4.17 -9.17 11.23
N SER A 63 3.16 -8.30 11.30
CA SER A 63 2.34 -8.07 12.49
C SER A 63 0.99 -8.76 12.36
N ASN A 64 0.63 -9.53 13.38
CA ASN A 64 -0.70 -10.13 13.50
C ASN A 64 -1.77 -9.04 13.68
N LEU A 65 -2.92 -9.19 13.02
CA LEU A 65 -4.08 -8.30 13.21
C LEU A 65 -5.29 -9.01 13.82
N SER A 66 -5.23 -10.32 14.08
CA SER A 66 -6.39 -11.09 14.56
C SER A 66 -6.99 -10.56 15.86
N ASN A 67 -6.17 -10.24 16.86
CA ASN A 67 -6.64 -9.76 18.17
C ASN A 67 -7.45 -8.47 18.01
N ILE A 68 -7.02 -7.56 17.13
CA ILE A 68 -7.76 -6.31 16.87
C ILE A 68 -9.17 -6.59 16.34
N LEU A 69 -9.34 -7.66 15.54
CA LEU A 69 -10.64 -8.09 15.02
C LEU A 69 -11.51 -8.67 16.14
N LEU A 70 -10.94 -9.59 16.93
CA LEU A 70 -11.66 -10.29 18.00
C LEU A 70 -12.04 -9.35 19.16
N ASP A 71 -11.21 -8.35 19.44
CA ASP A 71 -11.43 -7.40 20.54
C ASP A 71 -12.34 -6.22 20.16
N ASN A 72 -12.71 -6.08 18.88
CA ASN A 72 -13.48 -4.94 18.42
C ASN A 72 -14.45 -5.28 17.28
N LEU A 73 -15.71 -5.48 17.66
CA LEU A 73 -16.80 -5.75 16.72
C LEU A 73 -16.98 -4.65 15.67
N ASN A 74 -16.81 -3.38 16.02
CA ASN A 74 -16.96 -2.28 15.07
C ASN A 74 -15.90 -2.35 13.97
N ILE A 75 -14.65 -2.66 14.31
CA ILE A 75 -13.57 -2.83 13.34
C ILE A 75 -13.85 -4.05 12.44
N THR A 76 -14.30 -5.15 13.05
CA THR A 76 -14.65 -6.37 12.32
C THR A 76 -15.76 -6.12 11.31
N ASN A 77 -16.83 -5.44 11.71
CA ASN A 77 -17.92 -5.06 10.82
C ASN A 77 -17.44 -4.15 9.67
N LEU A 78 -16.51 -3.22 9.94
CA LEU A 78 -15.93 -2.34 8.92
C LEU A 78 -15.09 -3.09 7.89
N ILE A 79 -14.32 -4.11 8.31
CA ILE A 79 -13.43 -4.88 7.44
C ILE A 79 -14.23 -5.79 6.51
N PHE A 80 -15.28 -6.42 7.03
CA PHE A 80 -16.13 -7.29 6.23
C PHE A 80 -17.27 -6.53 5.53
N ASN A 81 -17.53 -5.29 5.94
CA ASN A 81 -18.67 -4.49 5.49
C ASN A 81 -20.00 -5.24 5.68
N GLU A 82 -20.11 -5.95 6.81
CA GLU A 82 -21.21 -6.82 7.17
C GLU A 82 -21.49 -6.73 8.68
N ASN A 83 -22.67 -7.14 9.11
CA ASN A 83 -22.98 -7.30 10.53
C ASN A 83 -22.42 -8.64 11.03
N CYS A 84 -21.24 -8.61 11.61
CA CYS A 84 -20.59 -9.80 12.14
C CYS A 84 -21.02 -10.11 13.57
N LYS A 85 -20.69 -11.32 14.03
CA LYS A 85 -20.68 -11.67 15.46
C LYS A 85 -19.32 -12.26 15.80
N ILE A 86 -18.85 -12.01 17.02
CA ILE A 86 -17.56 -12.53 17.51
C ILE A 86 -17.84 -13.54 18.62
N SER A 87 -17.22 -14.72 18.54
CA SER A 87 -17.31 -15.76 19.57
C SER A 87 -15.96 -16.44 19.76
N GLU A 88 -15.34 -16.22 20.92
CA GLU A 88 -13.98 -16.67 21.24
C GLU A 88 -12.97 -16.31 20.13
N ASN A 89 -12.67 -17.26 19.24
CA ASN A 89 -11.74 -17.13 18.12
C ASN A 89 -12.43 -17.26 16.75
N ASN A 90 -13.74 -17.05 16.69
CA ASN A 90 -14.54 -17.13 15.47
C ASN A 90 -15.23 -15.81 15.18
N ILE A 91 -15.39 -15.53 13.89
CA ILE A 91 -16.22 -14.44 13.39
C ILE A 91 -17.30 -15.05 12.51
N GLU A 92 -18.56 -14.82 12.85
CA GLU A 92 -19.71 -15.18 12.03
C GLU A 92 -19.95 -14.04 11.03
N ILE A 93 -19.93 -14.36 9.73
CA ILE A 93 -20.17 -13.43 8.62
C ILE A 93 -21.23 -14.08 7.73
N ASN A 94 -22.39 -13.43 7.57
CA ASN A 94 -23.50 -13.94 6.75
C ASN A 94 -23.85 -15.40 7.10
N ASN A 95 -24.03 -15.70 8.39
CA ASN A 95 -24.30 -17.03 8.95
C ASN A 95 -23.21 -18.09 8.70
N THR A 96 -22.02 -17.67 8.26
CA THR A 96 -20.87 -18.56 8.05
C THR A 96 -19.80 -18.25 9.07
N ASN A 97 -19.38 -19.26 9.84
CA ASN A 97 -18.34 -19.11 10.85
C ASN A 97 -16.96 -19.24 10.21
N TYR A 98 -16.11 -18.24 10.47
CA TYR A 98 -14.70 -18.24 10.12
C TYR A 98 -13.87 -18.26 11.39
N LYS A 99 -13.00 -19.25 11.51
CA LYS A 99 -12.02 -19.28 12.58
C LYS A 99 -10.86 -18.35 12.25
N ILE A 100 -10.51 -17.51 13.22
CA ILE A 100 -9.41 -16.58 13.08
C ILE A 100 -8.10 -17.29 13.40
N ILE A 101 -7.18 -17.24 12.44
CA ILE A 101 -5.82 -17.77 12.59
C ILE A 101 -4.90 -16.59 12.89
N ASN A 102 -4.25 -16.63 14.05
CA ASN A 102 -3.21 -15.68 14.42
C ASN A 102 -2.00 -15.90 13.52
N VAL A 103 -1.32 -14.83 13.10
CA VAL A 103 -0.03 -14.92 12.38
C VAL A 103 1.08 -14.43 13.31
N ASP A 104 1.56 -15.33 14.16
CA ASP A 104 2.54 -15.06 15.22
C ASP A 104 3.87 -15.81 14.96
N GLU A 105 4.86 -15.61 15.83
CA GLU A 105 6.19 -16.23 15.66
C GLU A 105 6.14 -17.77 15.73
N ASP A 106 5.11 -18.36 16.36
CA ASP A 106 5.02 -19.81 16.53
C ASP A 106 4.56 -20.52 15.26
N ASN A 107 3.85 -19.81 14.37
CA ASN A 107 3.28 -20.39 13.16
C ASN A 107 3.66 -19.69 11.87
N LYS A 108 4.52 -18.68 11.92
CA LYS A 108 5.05 -18.00 10.73
C LYS A 108 6.54 -18.26 10.55
N ASN A 109 6.96 -18.30 9.29
CA ASN A 109 8.37 -18.35 8.90
C ASN A 109 8.60 -17.35 7.77
N ILE A 110 9.64 -16.54 7.88
CA ILE A 110 9.98 -15.52 6.87
C ILE A 110 11.31 -15.90 6.23
N LYS A 111 11.30 -16.08 4.91
CA LYS A 111 12.49 -16.33 4.09
C LYS A 111 12.55 -15.29 2.99
N ASN A 112 13.33 -14.23 3.20
CA ASN A 112 13.52 -13.13 2.24
C ASN A 112 12.20 -12.45 1.83
N ASN A 113 11.56 -12.92 0.77
CA ASN A 113 10.31 -12.41 0.21
C ASN A 113 9.17 -13.45 0.25
N LEU A 114 9.36 -14.54 1.00
CA LEU A 114 8.36 -15.58 1.21
C LEU A 114 7.94 -15.60 2.68
N LEU A 115 6.62 -15.54 2.91
CA LEU A 115 5.99 -15.81 4.20
C LEU A 115 5.34 -17.19 4.14
N GLU A 116 5.72 -18.07 5.05
CA GLU A 116 5.08 -19.38 5.27
C GLU A 116 4.25 -19.29 6.55
N ILE A 117 2.98 -19.71 6.51
CA ILE A 117 2.05 -19.70 7.63
C ILE A 117 1.51 -21.11 7.82
N THR A 118 1.89 -21.75 8.92
CA THR A 118 1.47 -23.12 9.23
C THR A 118 0.12 -23.10 9.96
N ILE A 119 -0.86 -23.76 9.38
CA ILE A 119 -2.18 -23.97 9.99
C ILE A 119 -2.04 -25.16 10.94
N SER A 120 -1.95 -24.87 12.25
CA SER A 120 -1.67 -25.90 13.26
C SER A 120 -2.63 -27.10 13.17
N LYS A 121 -2.15 -28.31 13.49
CA LYS A 121 -3.00 -29.52 13.52
C LYS A 121 -4.19 -29.44 14.50
N LYS A 122 -4.16 -28.50 15.45
CA LYS A 122 -5.28 -28.18 16.37
C LYS A 122 -6.50 -27.59 15.63
N TYR A 123 -6.30 -27.19 14.37
CA TYR A 123 -7.28 -26.62 13.46
C TYR A 123 -7.74 -27.61 12.38
N LYS A 124 -7.40 -28.91 12.51
CA LYS A 124 -7.94 -29.96 11.64
C LYS A 124 -9.46 -30.05 11.84
N LYS A 125 -10.22 -30.11 10.74
CA LYS A 125 -11.70 -30.01 10.66
C LYS A 125 -12.30 -28.60 10.80
N LEU A 126 -11.56 -27.55 10.45
CA LEU A 126 -12.15 -26.23 10.30
C LEU A 126 -12.62 -26.01 8.88
N ASP A 127 -13.93 -25.83 8.72
CA ASP A 127 -14.52 -25.54 7.42
C ASP A 127 -13.97 -24.24 6.86
N ASN A 128 -14.00 -23.13 7.62
CA ASN A 128 -13.58 -21.84 7.09
C ASN A 128 -12.61 -21.13 8.02
N ILE A 129 -11.57 -20.55 7.43
CA ILE A 129 -10.53 -19.79 8.16
C ILE A 129 -10.41 -18.37 7.61
N TYR A 130 -10.01 -17.46 8.48
CA TYR A 130 -9.60 -16.12 8.12
C TYR A 130 -8.28 -15.79 8.80
N LEU A 131 -7.32 -15.31 8.04
CA LEU A 131 -6.09 -14.73 8.57
C LEU A 131 -5.94 -13.31 8.08
N ARG A 132 -5.41 -12.44 8.94
CA ARG A 132 -5.12 -11.06 8.58
C ARG A 132 -3.84 -10.59 9.25
N PHE A 133 -2.95 -10.02 8.45
CA PHE A 133 -1.67 -9.52 8.93
C PHE A 133 -1.29 -8.22 8.23
N ARG A 134 -0.38 -7.48 8.86
CA ARG A 134 0.13 -6.18 8.42
C ARG A 134 1.63 -6.26 8.19
N LEU A 135 2.08 -5.62 7.12
CA LEU A 135 3.48 -5.40 6.82
C LEU A 135 3.76 -3.90 6.84
N ASN A 136 4.88 -3.51 7.45
CA ASN A 136 5.45 -2.20 7.17
C ASN A 136 6.11 -2.27 5.80
N ALA A 137 5.64 -1.40 4.93
CA ALA A 137 5.77 -1.53 3.52
C ALA A 137 6.71 -0.43 2.97
N ASN A 138 7.67 0.03 3.79
CA ASN A 138 8.73 0.92 3.30
C ASN A 138 9.54 0.28 2.16
N SER A 139 9.65 -1.06 2.13
CA SER A 139 10.23 -1.82 1.01
C SER A 139 9.32 -1.94 -0.23
N LEU A 140 8.09 -1.40 -0.21
CA LEU A 140 7.26 -1.24 -1.42
C LEU A 140 7.81 -0.19 -2.37
N LYS A 141 8.55 0.80 -1.83
CA LYS A 141 9.23 1.79 -2.64
C LYS A 141 10.17 1.07 -3.60
N ASP A 142 10.16 1.51 -4.85
CA ASP A 142 10.94 0.98 -5.97
C ASP A 142 10.45 -0.36 -6.56
N ASN A 143 9.67 -1.15 -5.83
CA ASN A 143 9.12 -2.44 -6.32
C ASN A 143 7.68 -2.34 -6.83
N ILE A 144 6.77 -1.84 -6.00
CA ILE A 144 5.34 -1.66 -6.34
C ILE A 144 5.02 -0.19 -6.54
N ILE A 145 5.65 0.68 -5.75
CA ILE A 145 5.42 2.12 -5.75
C ILE A 145 6.67 2.78 -6.30
N ARG A 146 6.58 3.30 -7.52
CA ARG A 146 7.66 4.09 -8.15
C ARG A 146 7.39 5.56 -7.93
N GLU A 147 8.34 6.24 -7.30
CA GLU A 147 8.31 7.68 -7.05
C GLU A 147 9.05 8.38 -8.20
N GLU A 148 8.36 9.27 -8.93
CA GLU A 148 8.89 9.97 -10.11
C GLU A 148 8.72 11.48 -9.94
N ASN A 149 9.82 12.21 -10.14
CA ASN A 149 9.81 13.67 -10.13
C ASN A 149 9.42 14.22 -11.51
N ASN A 150 8.73 15.35 -11.56
CA ASN A 150 8.39 15.99 -12.82
C ASN A 150 9.61 16.74 -13.40
N LEU A 151 10.45 16.06 -14.19
CA LEU A 151 11.68 16.64 -14.75
C LEU A 151 11.46 17.66 -15.88
N ASN A 152 10.23 17.80 -16.40
CA ASN A 152 9.97 18.53 -17.65
C ASN A 152 9.80 20.05 -17.49
N ASN A 153 9.99 20.61 -16.29
CA ASN A 153 9.87 22.05 -16.07
C ASN A 153 10.99 22.48 -15.12
N ILE A 154 11.63 23.63 -15.34
CA ILE A 154 12.75 24.08 -14.51
C ILE A 154 12.27 24.58 -13.14
N PHE A 155 10.97 24.84 -12.97
CA PHE A 155 10.39 25.37 -11.72
C PHE A 155 9.34 24.47 -11.04
N ASN A 156 8.67 23.59 -11.79
CA ASN A 156 7.61 22.69 -11.30
C ASN A 156 8.06 21.32 -10.68
N PRO A 157 9.32 20.81 -10.78
CA PRO A 157 9.67 19.51 -10.21
C PRO A 157 9.60 19.50 -8.69
N TYR A 158 9.71 20.69 -8.09
CA TYR A 158 10.02 20.86 -6.67
C TYR A 158 8.81 20.75 -5.76
N TYR A 159 7.61 20.90 -6.32
CA TYR A 159 6.37 20.93 -5.54
C TYR A 159 5.48 19.72 -5.76
N LYS A 160 5.81 18.88 -6.74
CA LYS A 160 4.95 17.80 -7.21
C LYS A 160 5.73 16.52 -7.41
N ILE A 161 5.17 15.44 -6.90
CA ILE A 161 5.73 14.11 -7.06
C ILE A 161 4.65 13.14 -7.50
N TYR A 162 5.03 12.22 -8.39
CA TYR A 162 4.14 11.19 -8.87
C TYR A 162 4.51 9.85 -8.23
N ASN A 163 3.54 9.21 -7.60
CA ASN A 163 3.66 7.82 -7.17
C ASN A 163 2.88 6.96 -8.15
N LEU A 164 3.58 6.10 -8.87
CA LEU A 164 2.98 5.08 -9.72
C LEU A 164 2.91 3.76 -8.96
N ILE A 165 1.69 3.30 -8.69
CA ILE A 165 1.41 2.02 -8.03
C ILE A 165 1.03 1.02 -9.12
N ASP A 166 1.77 -0.08 -9.21
CA ASP A 166 1.42 -1.21 -10.09
C ASP A 166 1.24 -2.45 -9.22
N LEU A 167 -0.02 -2.74 -8.89
CA LEU A 167 -0.40 -3.86 -8.04
C LEU A 167 -0.87 -5.04 -8.88
N LYS A 168 -0.18 -6.18 -8.74
CA LYS A 168 -0.51 -7.42 -9.43
C LYS A 168 -0.59 -8.59 -8.46
N VAL A 169 -1.59 -9.45 -8.65
CA VAL A 169 -1.78 -10.69 -7.89
C VAL A 169 -1.93 -11.84 -8.87
N ASN A 170 -1.22 -12.94 -8.59
CA ASN A 170 -1.29 -14.21 -9.33
C ASN A 170 -1.04 -14.10 -10.85
N LYS A 171 -0.37 -13.04 -11.32
CA LYS A 171 -0.08 -12.86 -12.76
C LYS A 171 1.04 -13.80 -13.23
N LYS A 172 0.66 -14.92 -13.86
CA LYS A 172 1.55 -16.01 -14.28
C LYS A 172 2.82 -15.57 -15.02
N ARG A 173 2.69 -14.61 -15.96
CA ARG A 173 3.82 -14.09 -16.76
C ARG A 173 4.88 -13.32 -15.95
N ASN A 174 4.59 -12.97 -14.70
CA ASN A 174 5.47 -12.20 -13.82
C ASN A 174 6.22 -13.11 -12.83
N PHE A 175 6.08 -14.43 -12.95
CA PHE A 175 6.72 -15.40 -12.08
C PHE A 175 7.86 -16.12 -12.80
N ASP A 176 9.06 -15.58 -12.77
CA ASP A 176 10.26 -16.38 -13.05
C ASP A 176 10.41 -17.52 -12.01
N TYR A 177 9.81 -17.34 -10.82
CA TYR A 177 9.81 -18.28 -9.71
C TYR A 177 8.90 -19.51 -9.90
N ILE A 178 7.83 -19.45 -10.72
CA ILE A 178 6.97 -20.64 -10.94
C ILE A 178 7.72 -21.74 -11.69
N ASN A 179 8.65 -21.41 -12.59
CA ASN A 179 9.51 -22.42 -13.23
C ASN A 179 10.41 -23.18 -12.23
N LEU A 180 10.68 -22.60 -11.05
CA LEU A 180 11.40 -23.26 -9.95
C LEU A 180 10.46 -24.13 -9.07
N ILE A 181 9.18 -23.79 -8.98
CA ILE A 181 8.15 -24.53 -8.22
C ILE A 181 7.64 -25.73 -9.03
N ASP A 182 7.34 -25.54 -10.31
CA ASP A 182 6.70 -26.54 -11.19
C ASP A 182 7.49 -27.85 -11.35
N ASN A 183 8.78 -27.88 -10.98
CA ASN A 183 9.62 -29.07 -11.13
C ASN A 183 9.87 -29.86 -9.83
N HIS A 184 9.63 -29.29 -8.63
CA HIS A 184 10.03 -29.94 -7.36
C HIS A 184 9.13 -29.64 -6.14
N ASP A 185 7.99 -28.99 -6.33
CA ASP A 185 7.21 -28.44 -5.22
C ASP A 185 5.76 -28.92 -5.20
N ASP A 186 5.25 -29.27 -4.03
CA ASP A 186 3.87 -29.73 -3.83
C ASP A 186 2.88 -28.58 -3.50
N ARG A 187 3.36 -27.32 -3.53
CA ARG A 187 2.53 -26.12 -3.41
C ARG A 187 1.59 -25.95 -4.61
N LYS A 188 0.32 -25.64 -4.31
CA LYS A 188 -0.73 -25.30 -5.29
C LYS A 188 -1.06 -23.81 -5.23
N LEU A 189 -1.30 -23.19 -6.38
CA LEU A 189 -1.75 -21.79 -6.43
C LEU A 189 -3.15 -21.69 -5.81
N LEU A 190 -3.34 -20.68 -4.96
CA LEU A 190 -4.60 -20.43 -4.30
C LEU A 190 -5.57 -19.75 -5.29
N ASP A 191 -6.78 -20.30 -5.43
CA ASP A 191 -7.79 -19.83 -6.38
C ASP A 191 -8.74 -18.83 -5.70
N PHE A 192 -8.70 -17.57 -6.13
CA PHE A 192 -9.57 -16.52 -5.59
C PHE A 192 -10.87 -16.37 -6.38
N ASN A 193 -11.98 -16.35 -5.66
CA ASN A 193 -13.27 -15.92 -6.21
C ASN A 193 -13.31 -14.40 -6.35
N LYS A 194 -12.83 -13.70 -5.33
CA LYS A 194 -12.86 -12.24 -5.25
C LYS A 194 -11.55 -11.70 -4.70
N ILE A 195 -11.11 -10.61 -5.30
CA ILE A 195 -10.00 -9.80 -4.82
C ILE A 195 -10.52 -8.40 -4.52
N HIS A 196 -10.48 -8.03 -3.26
CA HIS A 196 -10.79 -6.70 -2.75
C HIS A 196 -9.48 -5.94 -2.56
N PHE A 197 -9.34 -4.82 -3.26
CA PHE A 197 -8.22 -3.91 -3.06
C PHE A 197 -8.73 -2.57 -2.55
N LEU A 198 -8.21 -2.12 -1.41
CA LEU A 198 -8.53 -0.85 -0.79
C LEU A 198 -7.28 0.04 -0.79
N LEU A 199 -7.34 1.17 -1.47
CA LEU A 199 -6.31 2.21 -1.42
C LEU A 199 -6.77 3.32 -0.47
N MET A 200 -5.99 3.62 0.56
CA MET A 200 -6.26 4.71 1.50
C MET A 200 -5.21 5.77 1.31
N ASP A 201 -5.65 6.95 0.94
CA ASP A 201 -4.75 8.08 0.70
C ASP A 201 -5.37 9.40 1.13
N ASN A 202 -4.51 10.41 1.25
CA ASN A 202 -4.87 11.74 1.68
C ASN A 202 -5.80 12.44 0.67
N ILE A 203 -6.79 13.17 1.16
CA ILE A 203 -7.73 14.01 0.38
C ILE A 203 -7.02 15.02 -0.53
N TYR A 204 -5.80 15.42 -0.20
CA TYR A 204 -5.01 16.39 -0.99
C TYR A 204 -4.28 15.76 -2.17
N SER A 205 -4.25 14.42 -2.27
CA SER A 205 -3.68 13.72 -3.42
C SER A 205 -4.63 13.77 -4.61
N ASN A 206 -4.10 13.95 -5.82
CA ASN A 206 -4.87 13.75 -7.04
C ASN A 206 -4.58 12.35 -7.59
N ILE A 207 -5.60 11.50 -7.60
CA ILE A 207 -5.46 10.09 -7.97
C ILE A 207 -6.10 9.87 -9.33
N ASN A 208 -5.32 9.29 -10.24
CA ASN A 208 -5.77 8.86 -11.54
C ASN A 208 -5.63 7.33 -11.66
N PHE A 209 -6.76 6.65 -11.83
CA PHE A 209 -6.81 5.21 -12.03
C PHE A 209 -6.67 4.91 -13.51
N LEU A 210 -5.57 4.26 -13.89
CA LEU A 210 -5.27 3.93 -15.29
C LEU A 210 -5.86 2.59 -15.72
N SER A 211 -6.39 1.81 -14.76
CA SER A 211 -7.14 0.60 -15.00
C SER A 211 -8.62 0.89 -15.27
N THR A 212 -9.29 0.05 -16.06
CA THR A 212 -10.73 0.14 -16.35
C THR A 212 -11.64 -0.39 -15.23
N SER A 213 -11.08 -0.88 -14.13
CA SER A 213 -11.83 -1.45 -13.02
C SER A 213 -12.69 -0.39 -12.34
N LYS A 214 -13.99 -0.70 -12.15
CA LYS A 214 -14.89 0.14 -11.34
C LYS A 214 -14.40 0.15 -9.89
N TYR A 215 -14.57 1.30 -9.23
CA TYR A 215 -14.27 1.47 -7.82
C TYR A 215 -15.35 2.29 -7.12
N GLU A 216 -15.49 2.06 -5.82
CA GLU A 216 -16.26 2.91 -4.91
C GLU A 216 -15.29 3.77 -4.09
N SER A 217 -15.71 4.95 -3.65
CA SER A 217 -14.90 5.77 -2.73
C SER A 217 -15.71 6.24 -1.53
N ARG A 218 -15.06 6.34 -0.38
CA ARG A 218 -15.67 6.84 0.87
C ARG A 218 -14.64 7.50 1.78
N VAL A 219 -15.11 8.39 2.64
CA VAL A 219 -14.33 8.88 3.80
C VAL A 219 -14.30 7.78 4.86
N LEU A 220 -13.19 7.63 5.57
CA LEU A 220 -13.05 6.64 6.63
C LEU A 220 -13.79 7.05 7.91
N GLU A 221 -14.48 6.09 8.51
CA GLU A 221 -15.20 6.24 9.78
C GLU A 221 -14.22 6.33 10.98
N GLU A 222 -14.60 7.02 12.06
CA GLU A 222 -13.74 7.19 13.24
C GLU A 222 -13.29 5.88 13.89
N ASN A 223 -14.10 4.82 13.76
CA ASN A 223 -13.83 3.50 14.29
C ASN A 223 -12.53 2.87 13.76
N TRP A 224 -12.00 3.34 12.61
CA TRP A 224 -10.71 2.91 12.10
C TRP A 224 -9.51 3.39 12.94
N LYS A 225 -9.66 4.36 13.85
CA LYS A 225 -8.55 4.91 14.65
C LYS A 225 -7.86 3.80 15.45
N LYS A 226 -8.63 2.98 16.16
CA LYS A 226 -8.12 1.85 16.95
C LYS A 226 -7.47 0.77 16.08
N TYR A 227 -7.90 0.61 14.83
CA TYR A 227 -7.28 -0.32 13.87
C TYR A 227 -5.89 0.14 13.38
N LEU A 228 -5.64 1.44 13.42
CA LEU A 228 -4.40 2.05 12.98
C LEU A 228 -3.50 2.48 14.13
N GLU A 229 -3.81 2.16 15.38
CA GLU A 229 -2.85 2.37 16.47
C GLU A 229 -1.54 1.59 16.21
N PRO A 230 -0.37 2.16 16.53
CA PRO A 230 -0.13 3.45 17.22
C PRO A 230 0.01 4.65 16.27
N TYR A 231 -0.35 4.53 14.99
CA TYR A 231 -0.24 5.61 14.02
C TYR A 231 -1.30 6.69 14.31
N ASN A 232 -0.86 7.82 14.88
CA ASN A 232 -1.74 8.96 15.17
C ASN A 232 -2.15 9.67 13.86
N ILE A 233 -3.28 9.25 13.29
CA ILE A 233 -3.74 9.68 11.97
C ILE A 233 -5.06 10.43 12.10
N ASP A 234 -5.13 11.56 11.41
CA ASP A 234 -6.38 12.26 11.18
C ASP A 234 -7.17 11.60 10.04
N LEU A 235 -8.09 10.70 10.40
CA LEU A 235 -8.91 9.95 9.44
C LEU A 235 -9.79 10.84 8.56
N SER A 236 -10.15 12.05 9.03
CA SER A 236 -10.97 12.99 8.25
C SER A 236 -10.29 13.44 6.95
N LYS A 237 -8.96 13.25 6.87
CA LYS A 237 -8.14 13.56 5.71
C LYS A 237 -7.85 12.35 4.83
N LEU A 238 -8.46 11.19 5.09
CA LEU A 238 -8.25 9.97 4.30
C LEU A 238 -9.50 9.60 3.50
N ILE A 239 -9.29 9.27 2.23
CA ILE A 239 -10.28 8.66 1.35
C ILE A 239 -9.86 7.22 1.09
N ALA A 240 -10.80 6.30 1.23
CA ALA A 240 -10.66 4.93 0.83
C ALA A 240 -11.26 4.72 -0.57
N TYR A 241 -10.51 4.07 -1.45
CA TYR A 241 -10.92 3.69 -2.80
C TYR A 241 -10.96 2.16 -2.87
N HIS A 242 -12.14 1.60 -3.11
CA HIS A 242 -12.41 0.17 -3.06
C HIS A 242 -12.63 -0.41 -4.46
N PHE A 243 -11.73 -1.31 -4.85
CA PHE A 243 -11.84 -2.14 -6.03
C PHE A 243 -12.33 -3.53 -5.62
N LYS A 244 -13.45 -3.96 -6.20
CA LYS A 244 -13.99 -5.31 -6.05
C LYS A 244 -13.86 -6.01 -7.38
N ILE A 245 -13.04 -7.04 -7.45
CA ILE A 245 -12.70 -7.73 -8.69
C ILE A 245 -13.04 -9.20 -8.52
N ASP A 246 -13.91 -9.71 -9.38
CA ASP A 246 -14.22 -11.13 -9.45
C ASP A 246 -13.12 -11.85 -10.24
N GLY A 247 -12.68 -12.99 -9.75
CA GLY A 247 -11.67 -13.85 -10.35
C GLY A 247 -10.34 -13.91 -9.60
N ASN A 248 -9.43 -14.70 -10.17
CA ASN A 248 -8.22 -15.15 -9.49
C ASN A 248 -7.00 -14.23 -9.68
N GLU A 249 -7.08 -13.22 -10.56
CA GLU A 249 -5.95 -12.36 -10.89
C GLU A 249 -6.29 -10.88 -10.75
N LEU A 250 -5.32 -10.11 -10.25
CA LEU A 250 -5.41 -8.66 -10.13
C LEU A 250 -4.35 -7.99 -10.99
N SER A 251 -4.71 -6.88 -11.64
CA SER A 251 -3.76 -5.93 -12.22
C SER A 251 -4.35 -4.52 -12.17
N ILE A 252 -3.85 -3.69 -11.26
CA ILE A 252 -4.29 -2.31 -11.10
C ILE A 252 -3.07 -1.40 -11.23
N LEU A 253 -3.20 -0.37 -12.08
CA LEU A 253 -2.21 0.69 -12.24
C LEU A 253 -2.82 2.02 -11.80
N ILE A 254 -2.16 2.69 -10.85
CA ILE A 254 -2.64 3.93 -10.24
C ILE A 254 -1.55 4.96 -10.29
N LYS A 255 -1.87 6.15 -10.76
CA LYS A 255 -0.99 7.31 -10.71
C LYS A 255 -1.51 8.28 -9.67
N ILE A 256 -0.72 8.54 -8.64
CA ILE A 256 -1.04 9.49 -7.58
C ILE A 256 -0.12 10.69 -7.73
N LEU A 257 -0.68 11.88 -7.87
CA LEU A 257 0.03 13.14 -7.79
C LEU A 257 -0.07 13.70 -6.36
N ARG A 258 1.08 13.94 -5.75
CA ARG A 258 1.19 14.51 -4.40
C ARG A 258 1.91 15.84 -4.45
N ASN A 259 1.55 16.71 -3.52
CA ASN A 259 2.33 17.91 -3.24
C ASN A 259 3.49 17.54 -2.31
N LYS A 260 4.70 17.96 -2.66
CA LYS A 260 5.91 17.79 -1.85
C LYS A 260 6.48 19.17 -1.62
N VAL A 261 6.58 19.62 -0.37
CA VAL A 261 7.24 20.89 -0.07
C VAL A 261 8.65 20.57 0.42
N ASP A 262 9.66 20.94 -0.36
CA ASP A 262 11.05 20.92 0.08
C ASP A 262 11.36 22.26 0.76
N PHE A 263 11.36 22.26 2.09
CA PHE A 263 11.59 23.48 2.88
C PHE A 263 13.01 24.02 2.70
N ILE A 264 14.02 23.15 2.59
CA ILE A 264 15.42 23.55 2.41
C ILE A 264 15.56 24.26 1.07
N LEU A 265 14.96 23.70 0.01
CA LEU A 265 14.95 24.32 -1.29
C LEU A 265 14.16 25.64 -1.31
N THR A 266 13.02 25.68 -0.62
CA THR A 266 12.21 26.91 -0.48
C THR A 266 13.02 28.04 0.15
N ILE A 267 13.77 27.74 1.21
CA ILE A 267 14.67 28.70 1.85
C ILE A 267 15.80 29.13 0.89
N ARG A 268 16.38 28.21 0.11
CA ARG A 268 17.38 28.57 -0.91
C ARG A 268 16.83 29.56 -1.94
N TYR A 269 15.62 29.34 -2.45
CA TYR A 269 14.97 30.26 -3.38
C TYR A 269 14.70 31.63 -2.74
N LEU A 270 14.26 31.64 -1.48
CA LEU A 270 14.06 32.88 -0.74
C LEU A 270 15.36 33.68 -0.65
N ILE A 271 16.47 33.03 -0.31
CA ILE A 271 17.80 33.67 -0.23
C ILE A 271 18.21 34.23 -1.60
N ILE A 272 18.11 33.45 -2.68
CA ILE A 272 18.45 33.90 -4.05
C ILE A 272 17.61 35.12 -4.43
N THR A 273 16.31 35.08 -4.15
CA THR A 273 15.39 36.19 -4.47
C THR A 273 15.76 37.46 -3.72
N ILE A 274 16.11 37.35 -2.44
CA ILE A 274 16.60 38.47 -1.62
C ILE A 274 17.91 39.01 -2.18
N SER A 275 18.87 38.14 -2.54
CA SER A 275 20.15 38.54 -3.12
C SER A 275 19.98 39.29 -4.44
N ILE A 276 19.09 38.83 -5.33
CA ILE A 276 18.75 39.54 -6.57
C ILE A 276 18.15 40.92 -6.26
N GLY A 277 17.26 41.00 -5.28
CA GLY A 277 16.68 42.28 -4.83
C GLY A 277 17.76 43.27 -4.35
N ILE A 278 18.72 42.81 -3.55
CA ILE A 278 19.85 43.62 -3.07
C ILE A 278 20.72 44.11 -4.24
N ILE A 279 21.10 43.20 -5.13
CA ILE A 279 21.93 43.53 -6.31
C ILE A 279 21.20 44.53 -7.21
N SER A 280 19.91 44.31 -7.47
CA SER A 280 19.09 45.22 -8.26
C SER A 280 19.02 46.61 -7.63
N GLY A 281 18.92 46.71 -6.30
CA GLY A 281 18.96 47.99 -5.58
C GLY A 281 20.32 48.70 -5.68
N ILE A 282 21.42 47.95 -5.65
CA ILE A 282 22.77 48.52 -5.86
C ILE A 282 22.91 49.05 -7.29
N ILE A 283 22.45 48.28 -8.28
CA ILE A 283 22.49 48.68 -9.69
C ILE A 283 21.63 49.93 -9.92
N SER A 284 20.39 49.94 -9.42
CA SER A 284 19.45 51.05 -9.62
C SER A 284 19.95 52.35 -8.99
N THR A 285 20.70 52.28 -7.89
CA THR A 285 21.30 53.46 -7.24
C THR A 285 22.62 53.90 -7.89
N SER A 286 23.34 52.99 -8.54
CA SER A 286 24.64 53.27 -9.16
C SER A 286 24.52 53.80 -10.59
N ILE A 287 23.57 53.30 -11.38
CA ILE A 287 23.34 53.72 -12.78
C ILE A 287 23.15 55.24 -12.90
N PRO A 288 22.29 55.92 -12.13
CA PRO A 288 22.11 57.36 -12.23
C PRO A 288 23.39 58.14 -11.93
N LYS A 289 24.21 57.67 -10.98
CA LYS A 289 25.50 58.30 -10.64
C LYS A 289 26.49 58.18 -11.79
N ILE A 290 26.56 57.02 -12.43
CA ILE A 290 27.41 56.78 -13.60
C ILE A 290 26.95 57.64 -14.77
N ILE A 291 25.65 57.70 -15.06
CA ILE A 291 25.09 58.58 -16.10
C ILE A 291 25.43 60.05 -15.81
N LYS A 292 25.30 60.50 -14.55
CA LYS A 292 25.68 61.86 -14.15
C LYS A 292 27.18 62.12 -14.38
N LEU A 293 28.06 61.19 -14.00
CA LEU A 293 29.50 61.31 -14.24
C LEU A 293 29.83 61.39 -15.73
N ILE A 294 29.26 60.50 -16.55
CA ILE A 294 29.44 60.50 -18.00
C ILE A 294 28.93 61.82 -18.60
N SER A 295 27.74 62.29 -18.22
CA SER A 295 27.21 63.57 -18.68
C SER A 295 28.15 64.74 -18.32
N SER A 296 28.75 64.73 -17.12
CA SER A 296 29.69 65.77 -16.72
C SER A 296 31.03 65.75 -17.45
N LEU A 297 31.39 64.61 -18.06
CA LEU A 297 32.60 64.47 -18.88
C LEU A 297 32.35 64.90 -20.34
N PHE A 298 31.15 64.67 -20.87
CA PHE A 298 30.81 65.01 -22.27
C PHE A 298 30.25 66.42 -22.46
N PHE A 299 29.60 67.01 -21.44
CA PHE A 299 29.00 68.36 -21.51
C PHE A 299 29.82 69.42 -20.77
N ARG A 300 31.12 69.19 -20.56
CA ARG A 300 32.00 70.14 -19.85
C ARG A 300 32.56 71.27 -20.72
N ASP A 301 32.42 71.17 -22.04
CA ASP A 301 33.01 72.10 -23.02
C ASP A 301 31.95 72.76 -23.95
N ILE A 302 30.72 72.98 -23.48
CA ILE A 302 29.72 73.89 -24.08
C ILE A 302 29.35 74.94 -23.04
#